data_AF-A0A120DDR4-F1
#
_entry.id   AF-A0A120DDR4-F1
#
_cell.length_a   1.000
_cell.length_b   1.000
_cell.length_c   1.000
_cell.angle_alpha   90.00
_cell.angle_beta   90.00
_cell.angle_gamma   90.00
#
_symmetry.space_group_name_H-M   'P 1'
#
loop_
_entity.id
_entity.type
_entity.pdbx_description
1 polymer ?
#
loop_
_entity_poly.entity_id
_entity_poly.type
_entity_poly.pdbx_seq_one_letter_code
_entity_poly.pdbx_strand_id
1 'polypeptide(L)'
;MRKISTGFAFALLGCALALTSCKTTGGSTGLLAKSTTSSSLYLNALQGGIVSRTGAELDNSQKQRALAAEYQALEVAPGGQTVTWRDDDVSGEVVAAAPYQVGNQNCRQYRHKVTVDGKTVEARGVACRNEDGTWTPLT
;
A
#
# COMPACT_ATOMS: atom_id res chain seq x y z
N MET A 1 29.01 6.45 -74.10
CA MET A 1 28.06 7.57 -74.02
C MET A 1 28.11 8.14 -72.60
N ARG A 2 28.21 9.46 -72.47
CA ARG A 2 28.33 10.18 -71.20
C ARG A 2 27.02 10.09 -70.40
N LYS A 3 27.11 9.87 -69.08
CA LYS A 3 26.76 10.88 -68.05
C LYS A 3 26.88 10.29 -66.64
N ILE A 4 27.64 11.03 -65.83
CA ILE A 4 27.77 10.98 -64.37
C ILE A 4 26.59 11.76 -63.76
N SER A 5 26.02 11.28 -62.65
CA SER A 5 25.35 12.11 -61.63
C SER A 5 25.28 11.28 -60.34
N THR A 6 26.12 11.53 -59.32
CA THR A 6 25.82 12.32 -58.11
C THR A 6 24.45 11.98 -57.51
N GLY A 7 24.30 11.45 -56.30
CA GLY A 7 25.17 11.25 -55.16
C GLY A 7 24.27 11.16 -53.93
N PHE A 8 24.70 10.47 -52.87
CA PHE A 8 24.49 10.89 -51.49
C PHE A 8 25.31 9.94 -50.62
N ALA A 9 26.42 10.47 -50.11
CA ALA A 9 27.18 9.84 -49.06
C ALA A 9 26.35 9.86 -47.78
N PHE A 10 26.23 8.73 -47.10
CA PHE A 10 26.18 8.73 -45.65
C PHE A 10 27.07 7.61 -45.12
N ALA A 11 28.00 8.05 -44.30
CA ALA A 11 29.16 7.37 -43.81
C ALA A 11 28.81 6.23 -42.83
N LEU A 12 29.65 5.19 -42.88
CA LEU A 12 30.37 4.58 -41.76
C LEU A 12 29.64 4.51 -40.40
N LEU A 13 29.54 3.30 -39.83
CA LEU A 13 30.54 2.78 -38.89
C LEU A 13 29.95 1.53 -38.21
N GLY A 14 30.64 0.40 -38.32
CA GLY A 14 30.27 -0.83 -37.63
C GLY A 14 30.62 -0.79 -36.14
N CYS A 15 29.93 -1.61 -35.35
CA CYS A 15 30.49 -2.15 -34.11
C CYS A 15 29.74 -3.43 -33.73
N ALA A 16 30.40 -4.57 -33.95
CA ALA A 16 30.03 -5.84 -33.36
C ALA A 16 30.51 -5.85 -31.91
N LEU A 17 29.62 -6.13 -30.96
CA LEU A 17 30.00 -6.44 -29.58
C LEU A 17 29.22 -7.66 -29.11
N ALA A 18 29.90 -8.79 -29.11
CA ALA A 18 29.56 -9.95 -28.32
C ALA A 18 29.75 -9.60 -26.83
N LEU A 19 28.73 -9.82 -26.01
CA LEU A 19 28.86 -9.70 -24.56
C LEU A 19 28.80 -11.10 -23.93
N THR A 20 30.00 -11.64 -23.75
CA THR A 20 30.35 -12.72 -22.85
C THR A 20 29.92 -12.39 -21.42
N SER A 21 29.36 -13.38 -20.73
CA SER A 21 28.94 -13.29 -19.33
C SER A 21 30.09 -12.97 -18.37
N CYS A 22 29.82 -12.21 -17.30
CA CYS A 22 30.63 -12.26 -16.09
C CYS A 22 29.73 -12.30 -14.84
N LYS A 23 30.07 -13.19 -13.91
CA LYS A 23 29.40 -13.41 -12.63
C LYS A 23 30.01 -12.54 -11.54
N THR A 24 29.14 -12.06 -10.66
CA THR A 24 29.34 -11.72 -9.23
C THR A 24 30.50 -10.78 -8.88
N THR A 25 30.16 -9.59 -8.36
CA THR A 25 30.63 -9.03 -7.07
C THR A 25 30.10 -7.60 -6.91
N GLY A 26 29.23 -7.38 -5.92
CA GLY A 26 29.06 -6.10 -5.23
C GLY A 26 28.19 -5.00 -5.89
N GLY A 27 27.25 -4.49 -5.09
CA GLY A 27 26.87 -3.07 -5.15
C GLY A 27 25.67 -2.69 -6.01
N SER A 28 24.57 -2.34 -5.34
CA SER A 28 23.58 -1.30 -5.69
C SER A 28 23.21 -1.11 -7.16
N THR A 29 21.95 -1.37 -7.50
CA THR A 29 20.95 -0.37 -7.99
C THR A 29 19.72 -1.17 -8.43
N GLY A 30 19.00 -1.74 -7.45
CA GLY A 30 17.68 -2.29 -7.71
C GLY A 30 16.69 -1.14 -7.78
N LEU A 31 16.31 -0.75 -8.98
CA LEU A 31 15.15 0.10 -9.27
C LEU A 31 13.87 -0.62 -8.83
N LEU A 32 13.69 -0.76 -7.52
CA LEU A 32 12.39 -0.96 -6.93
C LEU A 32 11.72 0.40 -7.01
N ALA A 33 10.83 0.57 -7.98
CA ALA A 33 9.81 1.60 -7.94
C ALA A 33 9.02 1.40 -6.64
N LYS A 34 9.52 2.01 -5.56
CA LYS A 34 8.86 2.09 -4.28
C LYS A 34 7.70 3.04 -4.52
N SER A 35 6.54 2.47 -4.87
CA SER A 35 5.24 3.13 -4.80
C SER A 35 5.00 3.50 -3.34
N THR A 36 5.67 4.57 -2.88
CA THR A 36 5.66 5.03 -1.49
C THR A 36 4.69 6.20 -1.35
N THR A 37 4.23 6.77 -2.47
CA THR A 37 3.38 7.95 -2.46
C THR A 37 1.91 7.59 -2.36
N SER A 38 1.46 6.49 -2.97
CA SER A 38 0.03 6.14 -3.00
C SER A 38 -0.47 5.56 -1.68
N SER A 39 0.31 4.71 -1.03
CA SER A 39 -0.09 4.07 0.23
C SER A 39 -0.26 5.07 1.37
N SER A 40 0.50 6.17 1.36
CA SER A 40 0.45 7.16 2.45
C SER A 40 -0.85 7.96 2.45
N LEU A 41 -1.43 8.33 1.30
CA LEU A 41 -2.67 9.10 1.28
C LEU A 41 -3.86 8.33 1.88
N TYR A 42 -4.02 7.06 1.53
CA TYR A 42 -5.14 6.24 2.03
C TYR A 42 -5.04 5.99 3.53
N LEU A 43 -3.81 5.79 4.04
CA LEU A 43 -3.59 5.59 5.47
C LEU A 43 -3.71 6.89 6.27
N ASN A 44 -3.26 8.02 5.71
CA ASN A 44 -3.44 9.34 6.32
C ASN A 44 -4.92 9.76 6.35
N ALA A 45 -5.71 9.34 5.36
CA ALA A 45 -7.15 9.60 5.31
C ALA A 45 -7.94 8.90 6.43
N LEU A 46 -7.36 7.90 7.10
CA LEU A 46 -7.94 7.29 8.30
C LEU A 46 -7.69 8.13 9.57
N GLN A 47 -6.93 9.23 9.49
CA GLN A 47 -6.60 10.11 10.64
C GLN A 47 -6.05 9.33 11.86
N GLY A 48 -5.16 8.38 11.61
CA GLY A 48 -4.60 7.53 12.68
C GLY A 48 -5.46 6.33 13.06
N GLY A 49 -6.62 6.15 12.43
CA GLY A 49 -7.42 4.93 12.49
C GLY A 49 -8.07 4.67 13.85
N ILE A 50 -8.91 3.64 13.94
CA ILE A 50 -9.51 3.27 15.23
C ILE A 50 -8.50 2.59 16.15
N VAL A 51 -7.38 2.10 15.61
CA VAL A 51 -6.26 1.57 16.39
C VAL A 51 -5.77 2.59 17.42
N SER A 52 -5.71 3.88 17.05
CA SER A 52 -5.28 4.95 17.97
C SER A 52 -6.26 5.16 19.14
N ARG A 53 -7.48 4.63 19.05
CA ARG A 53 -8.51 4.68 20.10
C ARG A 53 -8.58 3.41 20.94
N THR A 54 -7.79 2.39 20.62
CA THR A 54 -7.74 1.13 21.40
C THR A 54 -7.09 1.30 22.77
N GLY A 55 -6.23 2.32 22.93
CA GLY A 55 -5.38 2.48 24.10
C GLY A 55 -4.16 1.54 24.11
N ALA A 56 -3.88 0.83 23.01
CA ALA A 56 -2.66 0.07 22.85
C ALA A 56 -1.46 1.01 22.66
N GLU A 57 -0.42 0.81 23.46
CA GLU A 57 0.88 1.44 23.25
C GLU A 57 1.58 0.76 22.08
N LEU A 58 1.60 1.45 20.94
CA LEU A 58 2.20 0.98 19.70
C LEU A 58 3.27 1.96 19.22
N ASP A 59 4.39 1.44 18.75
CA ASP A 59 5.38 2.23 18.04
C ASP A 59 4.88 2.65 16.64
N ASN A 60 5.69 3.42 15.92
CA ASN A 60 5.32 3.91 14.59
C ASN A 60 5.20 2.80 13.54
N SER A 61 6.03 1.75 13.59
CA SER A 61 5.97 0.61 12.67
C SER A 61 4.67 -0.16 12.88
N GLN A 62 4.39 -0.49 14.14
CA GLN A 62 3.19 -1.20 14.57
C GLN A 62 1.92 -0.43 14.20
N LYS A 63 1.90 0.90 14.42
CA LYS A 63 0.78 1.77 14.00
C LYS A 63 0.57 1.74 12.49
N GLN A 64 1.64 1.81 11.69
CA GLN A 64 1.54 1.77 10.22
C GLN A 64 1.00 0.42 9.73
N ARG A 65 1.48 -0.70 10.32
CA ARG A 65 0.96 -2.05 10.05
C ARG A 65 -0.53 -2.17 10.41
N ALA A 66 -0.91 -1.66 11.57
CA ALA A 66 -2.29 -1.65 12.05
C ALA A 66 -3.21 -0.85 11.11
N LEU A 67 -2.77 0.35 10.70
CA LEU A 67 -3.50 1.18 9.73
C LEU A 67 -3.66 0.51 8.37
N ALA A 68 -2.61 -0.18 7.89
CA ALA A 68 -2.69 -0.94 6.65
C ALA A 68 -3.74 -2.06 6.73
N ALA A 69 -3.83 -2.74 7.88
CA ALA A 69 -4.85 -3.75 8.11
C ALA A 69 -6.27 -3.15 8.16
N GLU A 70 -6.44 -1.98 8.78
CA GLU A 70 -7.71 -1.25 8.76
C GLU A 70 -8.15 -0.91 7.34
N TYR A 71 -7.23 -0.32 6.57
CA TYR A 71 -7.49 -0.01 5.17
C TYR A 71 -7.84 -1.26 4.37
N GLN A 72 -7.09 -2.37 4.50
CA GLN A 72 -7.42 -3.61 3.79
C GLN A 72 -8.79 -4.17 4.18
N ALA A 73 -9.16 -4.13 5.47
CA ALA A 73 -10.46 -4.60 5.92
C ALA A 73 -11.60 -3.78 5.33
N LEU A 74 -11.42 -2.46 5.22
CA LEU A 74 -12.40 -1.54 4.63
C LEU A 74 -12.44 -1.65 3.10
N GLU A 75 -11.30 -1.85 2.45
CA GLU A 75 -11.16 -1.78 1.00
C GLU A 75 -11.56 -3.07 0.30
N VAL A 76 -10.98 -4.19 0.72
CA VAL A 76 -11.02 -5.44 -0.07
C VAL A 76 -11.67 -6.60 0.67
N ALA A 77 -11.70 -6.58 2.01
CA ALA A 77 -12.21 -7.71 2.77
C ALA A 77 -13.75 -7.78 2.68
N PRO A 78 -14.33 -8.95 2.33
CA PRO A 78 -15.77 -9.18 2.42
C PRO A 78 -16.29 -8.89 3.84
N GLY A 79 -17.58 -8.58 3.94
CA GLY A 79 -18.22 -8.37 5.23
C GLY A 79 -18.05 -9.58 6.16
N GLY A 80 -17.52 -9.34 7.36
CA GLY A 80 -17.24 -10.38 8.35
C GLY A 80 -15.91 -11.11 8.19
N GLN A 81 -15.15 -10.85 7.12
CA GLN A 81 -13.83 -11.44 6.94
C GLN A 81 -12.79 -10.77 7.83
N THR A 82 -11.95 -11.59 8.48
CA THR A 82 -10.86 -11.12 9.32
C THR A 82 -9.62 -10.79 8.49
N VAL A 83 -9.06 -9.60 8.72
CA VAL A 83 -7.73 -9.19 8.27
C VAL A 83 -6.80 -9.18 9.48
N THR A 84 -5.80 -10.03 9.48
CA THR A 84 -4.82 -10.15 10.58
C THR A 84 -3.53 -9.41 10.24
N TRP A 85 -2.86 -8.86 11.25
CA TRP A 85 -1.51 -8.31 11.12
C TRP A 85 -0.67 -8.64 12.36
N ARG A 86 0.65 -8.61 12.19
CA ARG A 86 1.63 -8.86 13.26
C ARG A 86 2.90 -8.06 13.03
N ASP A 87 3.48 -7.55 14.10
CA ASP A 87 4.79 -6.89 14.11
C ASP A 87 5.45 -7.22 15.46
N ASP A 88 6.57 -7.93 15.41
CA ASP A 88 7.27 -8.49 16.59
C ASP A 88 6.35 -9.23 17.57
N ASP A 89 6.24 -8.76 18.81
CA ASP A 89 5.42 -9.32 19.87
C ASP A 89 3.95 -8.87 19.78
N VAL A 90 3.64 -7.83 19.01
CA VAL A 90 2.29 -7.27 18.84
C VAL A 90 1.53 -7.92 17.69
N SER A 91 0.24 -8.17 17.88
CA SER A 91 -0.65 -8.67 16.81
C SER A 91 -2.00 -7.99 16.84
N GLY A 92 -2.73 -8.05 15.73
CA GLY A 92 -4.07 -7.54 15.68
C GLY A 92 -4.93 -8.14 14.58
N GLU A 93 -6.22 -7.90 14.71
CA GLU A 93 -7.26 -8.39 13.83
C GLU A 93 -8.28 -7.29 13.57
N VAL A 94 -8.59 -7.06 12.30
CA VAL A 94 -9.61 -6.11 11.86
C VAL A 94 -10.73 -6.87 11.18
N VAL A 95 -11.97 -6.57 11.54
CA VAL A 95 -13.16 -7.13 10.89
C VAL A 95 -14.09 -5.98 10.53
N ALA A 96 -14.40 -5.85 9.23
CA ALA A 96 -15.37 -4.90 8.72
C ALA A 96 -16.68 -5.59 8.37
N ALA A 97 -17.80 -4.96 8.70
CA ALA A 97 -19.14 -5.40 8.30
C ALA A 97 -19.39 -5.18 6.80
N ALA A 98 -20.51 -5.68 6.30
CA ALA A 98 -20.98 -5.33 4.96
C ALA A 98 -21.21 -3.81 4.84
N PRO A 99 -21.01 -3.21 3.65
CA PRO A 99 -21.27 -1.79 3.43
C PRO A 99 -22.75 -1.45 3.55
N TYR A 100 -23.03 -0.24 4.02
CA TYR A 100 -24.36 0.36 4.11
C TYR A 100 -24.31 1.84 3.70
N GLN A 101 -25.46 2.43 3.37
CA GLN A 101 -25.54 3.82 2.90
C GLN A 101 -25.80 4.80 4.06
N VAL A 102 -25.07 5.90 4.08
CA VAL A 102 -25.34 7.10 4.89
C VAL A 102 -25.42 8.28 3.92
N GLY A 103 -26.64 8.76 3.67
CA GLY A 103 -26.88 9.67 2.55
C GLY A 103 -26.51 8.99 1.23
N ASN A 104 -25.51 9.54 0.53
CA ASN A 104 -25.00 9.01 -0.74
C ASN A 104 -23.63 8.34 -0.59
N GLN A 105 -23.12 8.17 0.64
CA GLN A 105 -21.81 7.57 0.90
C GLN A 105 -21.96 6.13 1.39
N ASN A 106 -21.11 5.24 0.87
CA ASN A 106 -20.97 3.88 1.37
C ASN A 106 -20.12 3.89 2.64
N CYS A 107 -20.70 3.53 3.78
CA CYS A 107 -20.00 3.40 5.06
C CYS A 107 -19.89 1.94 5.49
N ARG A 108 -18.88 1.65 6.29
CA ARG A 108 -18.65 0.33 6.89
C ARG A 108 -18.36 0.48 8.38
N GLN A 109 -19.06 -0.30 9.19
CA GLN A 109 -18.68 -0.54 10.58
C GLN A 109 -17.50 -1.49 10.62
N TYR A 110 -16.56 -1.29 11.53
CA TYR A 110 -15.43 -2.19 11.72
C TYR A 110 -14.93 -2.17 13.17
N ARG A 111 -14.31 -3.27 13.56
CA ARG A 111 -13.61 -3.41 14.84
C ARG A 111 -12.14 -3.70 14.59
N HIS A 112 -11.31 -3.27 15.53
CA HIS A 112 -9.89 -3.58 15.56
C HIS A 112 -9.52 -4.09 16.94
N LYS A 113 -9.13 -5.36 17.02
CA LYS A 113 -8.53 -5.97 18.21
C LYS A 113 -7.02 -5.91 18.11
N VAL A 114 -6.34 -5.54 19.18
CA VAL A 114 -4.87 -5.50 19.27
C VAL A 114 -4.43 -6.22 20.52
N THR A 115 -3.42 -7.08 20.39
CA THR A 115 -2.82 -7.82 21.50
C THR A 115 -1.36 -7.40 21.67
N VAL A 116 -1.04 -6.87 22.85
CA VAL A 116 0.30 -6.44 23.28
C VAL A 116 0.60 -7.11 24.62
N ASP A 117 1.77 -7.75 24.76
CA ASP A 117 2.15 -8.47 26.00
C ASP A 117 1.07 -9.45 26.52
N GLY A 118 0.37 -10.13 25.60
CA GLY A 118 -0.73 -11.05 25.93
C GLY A 118 -2.03 -10.39 26.41
N LYS A 119 -2.11 -9.06 26.42
CA LYS A 119 -3.34 -8.31 26.73
C LYS A 119 -4.02 -7.86 25.44
N THR A 120 -5.29 -8.19 25.28
CA THR A 120 -6.08 -7.77 24.12
C THR A 120 -6.98 -6.57 24.46
N VAL A 121 -6.90 -5.52 23.64
CA VAL A 121 -7.79 -4.36 23.65
C VAL A 121 -8.54 -4.27 22.32
N GLU A 122 -9.70 -3.61 22.30
CA GLU A 122 -10.52 -3.47 21.09
C GLU A 122 -11.10 -2.06 20.96
N ALA A 123 -11.09 -1.54 19.74
CA ALA A 123 -11.86 -0.36 19.36
C ALA A 123 -12.86 -0.70 18.25
N ARG A 124 -13.91 0.11 18.17
CA ARG A 124 -14.93 0.03 17.11
C ARG A 124 -15.17 1.41 16.52
N GLY A 125 -15.49 1.45 15.24
CA GLY A 125 -15.85 2.68 14.56
C GLY A 125 -16.54 2.43 13.24
N VAL A 126 -16.76 3.54 12.54
CA VAL A 126 -17.32 3.58 11.20
C VAL A 126 -16.37 4.39 10.33
N ALA A 127 -16.19 3.97 9.09
CA ALA A 127 -15.56 4.79 8.07
C ALA A 127 -16.43 4.83 6.82
N CYS A 128 -16.45 5.96 6.14
CA CYS A 128 -17.20 6.19 4.91
C CYS A 128 -16.24 6.33 3.73
N ARG A 129 -16.63 5.73 2.60
CA ARG A 129 -15.86 5.72 1.37
C ARG A 129 -16.05 7.03 0.61
N ASN A 130 -14.94 7.67 0.26
CA ASN A 130 -14.90 8.87 -0.55
C ASN A 130 -14.76 8.54 -2.04
N GLU A 131 -15.13 9.48 -2.90
CA GLU A 131 -15.06 9.36 -4.36
C GLU A 131 -13.62 9.20 -4.87
N ASP A 132 -12.65 9.76 -4.14
CA ASP A 132 -11.21 9.67 -4.44
C ASP A 132 -10.58 8.32 -4.04
N GLY A 133 -11.39 7.39 -3.52
CA GLY A 133 -10.94 6.07 -3.11
C GLY A 133 -10.50 5.98 -1.65
N THR A 134 -10.46 7.08 -0.90
CA THR A 134 -10.05 7.08 0.51
C THR A 134 -11.20 6.71 1.45
N TRP A 135 -10.87 6.33 2.69
CA TRP A 135 -11.83 6.07 3.76
C TRP A 135 -11.64 7.11 4.86
N THR A 136 -12.71 7.80 5.25
CA THR A 136 -12.69 8.77 6.34
C THR A 136 -13.53 8.26 7.52
N PRO A 137 -13.01 8.31 8.76
CA PRO A 137 -13.78 7.98 9.94
C PRO A 137 -15.05 8.83 10.05
N LEU A 138 -16.17 8.19 10.36
CA LEU A 138 -17.41 8.89 10.72
C LEU A 138 -17.33 9.23 12.21
N THR A 139 -17.02 10.48 12.52
CA THR A 139 -16.89 11.02 13.90
C THR A 139 -18.01 11.96 14.24
#